data_AF-A0A0F7UK66-F1
#
_entry.id   AF-A0A0F7UK66-F1
#
_cell.length_a   1.000
_cell.length_b   1.000
_cell.length_c   1.000
_cell.angle_alpha   90.00
_cell.angle_beta   90.00
_cell.angle_gamma   90.00
#
_symmetry.space_group_name_H-M   'P 1'
#
loop_
_entity.id
_entity.type
_entity.pdbx_description
1 polymer ?
#
loop_
_entity_poly.entity_id
_entity_poly.type
_entity_poly.pdbx_seq_one_letter_code
_entity_poly.pdbx_strand_id
1 'polypeptide(L)'
;MEEEVKTAVERGWWKAARQIILESHLADVDIAYTVRKSVAEVRTHLDELIRILNKQHHEIQVVPPAFQWAQSPVEVFLNIKFAYRWSSPGALSVVDPLFASDTQSFAFSGVGTHSGIKKKYSLSLALFDEIIPEATRWSFASVGKVVVTLQKKKMGVWDRLTEDKAKISNMNVWWDMKEKVQRDLDDFQRGNYTSRYLATEGSNRQAAGEVNAEDAKEKSDSTHEEL
;
A
#
# COMPACT_ATOMS: atom_id res chain seq x y z
N MET A 1 20.56 27.11 27.02
CA MET A 1 20.43 27.11 25.55
C MET A 1 19.39 26.12 25.03
N GLU A 2 19.48 24.81 25.33
CA GLU A 2 18.48 23.82 24.85
C GLU A 2 17.03 24.09 25.34
N GLU A 3 16.82 24.29 26.63
CA GLU A 3 15.49 24.58 27.17
C GLU A 3 14.95 25.95 26.72
N GLU A 4 15.84 26.92 26.51
CA GLU A 4 15.50 28.26 26.04
C GLU A 4 15.04 28.24 24.59
N VAL A 5 15.77 27.52 23.71
CA VAL A 5 15.38 27.38 22.29
C VAL A 5 14.09 26.59 22.16
N LYS A 6 13.91 25.53 22.96
CA LYS A 6 12.66 24.77 23.02
C LYS A 6 11.48 25.67 23.41
N THR A 7 11.60 26.40 24.52
CA THR A 7 10.55 27.31 24.99
C THR A 7 10.24 28.40 23.96
N ALA A 8 11.26 28.96 23.31
CA ALA A 8 11.09 29.98 22.28
C ALA A 8 10.36 29.42 21.05
N VAL A 9 10.65 28.19 20.63
CA VAL A 9 9.96 27.51 19.51
C VAL A 9 8.51 27.21 19.88
N GLU A 10 8.26 26.60 21.04
CA GLU A 10 6.92 26.21 21.50
C GLU A 10 5.98 27.41 21.69
N ARG A 11 6.51 28.56 22.14
CA ARG A 11 5.74 29.81 22.33
C ARG A 11 5.64 30.69 21.08
N GLY A 12 6.24 30.27 19.97
CA GLY A 12 6.24 31.03 18.72
C GLY A 12 7.09 32.31 18.73
N TRP A 13 8.10 32.38 19.60
CA TRP A 13 9.03 33.50 19.69
C TRP A 13 10.16 33.38 18.65
N TRP A 14 9.79 33.42 17.36
CA TRP A 14 10.68 33.08 16.24
C TRP A 14 11.97 33.91 16.19
N LYS A 15 11.90 35.19 16.54
CA LYS A 15 13.08 36.06 16.59
C LYS A 15 14.06 35.63 17.69
N ALA A 16 13.55 35.26 18.86
CA ALA A 16 14.37 34.79 19.98
C ALA A 16 14.97 33.41 19.67
N ALA A 17 14.17 32.47 19.17
CA ALA A 17 14.65 31.15 18.76
C ALA A 17 15.78 31.25 17.72
N ARG A 18 15.64 32.13 16.71
CA ARG A 18 16.68 32.39 15.71
C ARG A 18 17.97 32.91 16.35
N GLN A 19 17.88 33.84 17.29
CA GLN A 19 19.05 34.41 17.94
C GLN A 19 19.80 33.36 18.77
N ILE A 20 19.07 32.54 19.53
CA ILE A 20 19.64 31.45 20.33
C ILE A 20 20.37 30.43 19.44
N ILE A 21 19.81 30.10 18.27
CA ILE A 21 20.47 29.20 17.30
C ILE A 21 21.76 29.80 16.74
N LEU A 22 21.77 31.10 16.44
CA LEU A 22 22.99 31.76 15.97
C LEU A 22 24.07 31.80 17.04
N GLU A 23 23.69 32.04 18.30
CA GLU A 23 24.61 32.01 19.44
C GLU A 23 25.14 30.60 19.74
N SER A 24 24.35 29.55 19.49
CA SER A 24 24.82 28.17 19.67
C SER A 24 25.95 27.80 18.72
N HIS A 25 25.96 28.36 17.50
CA HIS A 25 27.08 28.20 16.56
C HIS A 25 28.35 28.88 17.05
N LEU A 26 28.23 30.05 17.69
CA LEU A 26 29.38 30.77 18.26
C LEU A 26 29.93 30.08 19.51
N ALA A 27 29.05 29.43 20.28
CA ALA A 27 29.40 28.70 21.50
C ALA A 27 29.80 27.23 21.26
N ASP A 28 29.78 26.76 20.00
CA ASP A 28 30.03 25.36 19.60
C ASP A 28 29.15 24.34 20.36
N VAL A 29 27.87 24.67 20.56
CA VAL A 29 26.87 23.82 21.22
C VAL A 29 25.90 23.25 20.19
N ASP A 30 25.80 21.93 20.11
CA ASP A 30 24.84 21.24 19.25
C ASP A 30 23.45 21.19 19.90
N ILE A 31 22.52 21.98 19.36
CA ILE A 31 21.10 22.01 19.76
C ILE A 31 20.18 21.47 18.64
N ALA A 32 20.75 20.86 17.59
CA ALA A 32 20.01 20.52 16.37
C ALA A 32 18.87 19.54 16.63
N TYR A 33 19.08 18.55 17.50
CA TYR A 33 18.05 17.59 17.88
C TYR A 33 16.84 18.28 18.54
N THR A 34 17.10 19.11 19.55
CA THR A 34 16.07 19.83 20.31
C THR A 34 15.25 20.74 19.40
N VAL A 35 15.92 21.51 18.53
CA VAL A 35 15.24 22.37 17.55
C VAL A 35 14.37 21.54 16.59
N ARG A 36 14.91 20.45 16.01
CA ARG A 36 14.13 19.60 15.09
C ARG A 36 12.91 18.99 15.77
N LYS A 37 13.05 18.52 17.01
CA LYS A 37 11.96 17.93 17.78
C LYS A 37 10.88 18.96 18.08
N SER A 38 11.21 20.12 18.66
CA SER A 38 10.23 21.15 19.02
C SER A 38 9.52 21.73 17.79
N VAL A 39 10.23 21.91 16.67
CA VAL A 39 9.60 22.35 15.41
C VAL A 39 8.61 21.29 14.89
N ALA A 40 8.95 20.00 14.97
CA ALA A 40 8.06 18.93 14.56
C ALA A 40 6.79 18.84 15.44
N GLU A 41 6.92 19.09 16.74
CA GLU A 41 5.80 19.15 17.68
C GLU A 41 4.87 20.34 17.39
N VAL A 42 5.42 21.55 17.21
CA VAL A 42 4.62 22.73 16.81
C VAL A 42 3.91 22.48 15.48
N ARG A 43 4.60 21.90 14.50
CA ARG A 43 3.98 21.57 13.20
C ARG A 43 2.82 20.60 13.36
N THR A 44 2.95 19.58 14.21
CA THR A 44 1.86 18.66 14.51
C THR A 44 0.62 19.39 15.05
N HIS A 45 0.80 20.34 15.97
CA HIS A 45 -0.31 21.15 16.48
C HIS A 45 -0.93 22.04 15.40
N LEU A 46 -0.13 22.65 14.52
CA LEU A 46 -0.64 23.48 13.42
C LEU A 46 -1.41 22.65 12.39
N ASP A 47 -0.90 21.47 12.04
CA ASP A 47 -1.55 20.54 11.11
C ASP A 47 -2.89 20.04 11.70
N GLU A 48 -2.96 19.85 13.03
CA GLU A 48 -4.19 19.48 13.73
C GLU A 48 -5.27 20.58 13.66
N LEU A 49 -4.88 21.85 13.79
CA LEU A 49 -5.83 22.98 13.63
C LEU A 49 -6.43 23.01 12.21
N ILE A 50 -5.63 22.73 11.19
CA ILE A 50 -6.11 22.60 9.80
C ILE A 50 -7.01 21.39 9.65
N ARG A 51 -6.72 20.28 10.34
CA ARG A 51 -7.54 19.06 10.31
C ARG A 51 -8.95 19.32 10.87
N ILE A 52 -9.06 19.91 12.06
CA ILE A 52 -10.37 20.16 12.70
C ILE A 52 -11.19 21.26 12.02
N LEU A 53 -10.53 22.15 11.25
CA LEU A 53 -11.22 23.13 10.41
C LEU A 53 -12.13 22.44 9.38
N ASN A 54 -11.78 21.23 8.94
CA ASN A 54 -12.65 20.44 8.07
C ASN A 54 -13.87 19.94 8.87
N LYS A 55 -15.08 20.35 8.48
CA LYS A 55 -16.33 19.93 9.14
C LYS A 55 -16.53 18.41 9.16
N GLN A 56 -15.93 17.69 8.21
CA GLN A 56 -15.98 16.23 8.10
C GLN A 56 -14.74 15.54 8.70
N HIS A 57 -13.99 16.19 9.61
CA HIS A 57 -12.77 15.61 10.19
C HIS A 57 -12.96 14.29 10.98
N HIS A 58 -14.21 13.96 11.31
CA HIS A 58 -14.59 12.68 11.93
C HIS A 58 -14.88 11.58 10.89
N GLU A 59 -15.15 11.95 9.64
CA GLU A 59 -15.42 10.99 8.57
C GLU A 59 -14.10 10.48 8.00
N ILE A 60 -13.94 9.16 7.92
CA ILE A 60 -12.77 8.56 7.27
C ILE A 60 -12.90 8.82 5.78
N GLN A 61 -12.04 9.69 5.25
CA GLN A 61 -11.99 10.00 3.83
C GLN A 61 -11.75 8.70 3.02
N VAL A 62 -12.63 8.42 2.07
CA VAL A 62 -12.45 7.34 1.10
C VAL A 62 -11.57 7.85 -0.04
N VAL A 63 -10.50 7.12 -0.34
CA VAL A 63 -9.50 7.49 -1.33
C VAL A 63 -9.35 6.34 -2.33
N PRO A 64 -9.46 6.60 -3.64
CA PRO A 64 -9.12 5.61 -4.65
C PRO A 64 -7.59 5.42 -4.65
N PRO A 65 -7.07 4.23 -4.34
CA PRO A 65 -5.64 3.99 -4.29
C PRO A 65 -5.04 4.05 -5.69
N ALA A 66 -3.81 4.53 -5.82
CA ALA A 66 -3.03 4.37 -7.03
C ALA A 66 -2.68 2.90 -7.21
N PHE A 67 -2.83 2.39 -8.42
CA PHE A 67 -2.48 1.01 -8.70
C PHE A 67 -1.81 0.87 -10.06
N GLN A 68 -1.06 -0.21 -10.21
CA GLN A 68 -0.51 -0.63 -11.47
C GLN A 68 -1.07 -1.99 -11.85
N TRP A 69 -1.09 -2.29 -13.15
CA TRP A 69 -1.47 -3.61 -13.63
C TRP A 69 -0.52 -4.13 -14.72
N ALA A 70 -0.42 -5.44 -14.80
CA ALA A 70 0.21 -6.20 -15.87
C ALA A 70 -0.56 -7.51 -16.06
N GLN A 71 -0.21 -8.29 -17.07
CA GLN A 71 -0.87 -9.57 -17.34
C GLN A 71 0.09 -10.56 -17.99
N SER A 72 -0.16 -11.84 -17.74
CA SER A 72 0.31 -12.96 -18.56
C SER A 72 -0.87 -13.48 -19.40
N PRO A 73 -0.69 -14.51 -20.25
CA PRO A 73 -1.81 -15.14 -20.94
C PRO A 73 -2.87 -15.74 -20.00
N VAL A 74 -2.49 -16.12 -18.78
CA VAL A 74 -3.36 -16.82 -17.81
C VAL A 74 -3.77 -15.97 -16.61
N GLU A 75 -3.06 -14.88 -16.33
CA GLU A 75 -3.23 -14.13 -15.09
C GLU A 75 -3.21 -12.61 -15.32
N VAL A 76 -3.85 -11.89 -14.42
CA VAL A 76 -3.77 -10.44 -14.27
C VAL A 76 -3.13 -10.12 -12.92
N PHE A 77 -2.14 -9.24 -12.92
CA PHE A 77 -1.43 -8.81 -11.74
C PHE A 77 -1.78 -7.37 -11.42
N LEU A 78 -2.15 -7.10 -10.18
CA LEU A 78 -2.41 -5.75 -9.65
C LEU A 78 -1.39 -5.42 -8.57
N ASN A 79 -0.86 -4.21 -8.60
CA ASN A 79 -0.02 -3.64 -7.54
C ASN A 79 -0.72 -2.40 -6.98
N ILE A 80 -1.37 -2.54 -5.83
CA ILE A 80 -2.20 -1.49 -5.24
C ILE A 80 -1.39 -0.80 -4.15
N LYS A 81 -1.17 0.50 -4.29
CA LYS A 81 -0.45 1.33 -3.32
C LYS A 81 -1.44 2.05 -2.40
N PHE A 82 -1.14 2.11 -1.10
CA PHE A 82 -1.96 2.83 -0.12
C PHE A 82 -1.71 4.36 -0.17
N ALA A 83 -1.81 4.94 -1.36
CA ALA A 83 -1.65 6.36 -1.64
C ALA A 83 -2.58 6.77 -2.78
N TYR A 84 -2.96 8.05 -2.86
CA TYR A 84 -3.79 8.56 -3.96
C TYR A 84 -3.03 8.61 -5.30
N ARG A 85 -1.71 8.84 -5.25
CA ARG A 85 -0.84 8.90 -6.44
C ARG A 85 0.33 7.95 -6.27
N TRP A 86 0.80 7.40 -7.39
CA TRP A 86 1.93 6.47 -7.39
C TRP A 86 3.22 7.11 -6.85
N SER A 87 3.45 8.39 -7.14
CA SER A 87 4.62 9.15 -6.68
C SER A 87 4.49 9.72 -5.27
N SER A 88 3.30 9.70 -4.67
CA SER A 88 3.09 10.26 -3.33
C SER A 88 3.38 9.26 -2.22
N PRO A 89 3.85 9.70 -1.05
CA PRO A 89 3.87 8.86 0.14
C PRO A 89 2.45 8.47 0.54
N GLY A 90 2.33 7.37 1.27
CA GLY A 90 1.04 6.77 1.64
C GLY A 90 1.13 5.99 2.93
N ALA A 91 0.03 5.36 3.32
CA ALA A 91 0.03 4.50 4.50
C ALA A 91 1.01 3.34 4.30
N LEU A 92 1.67 2.92 5.38
CA LEU A 92 2.64 1.82 5.36
C LEU A 92 1.94 0.46 5.41
N SER A 93 0.76 0.42 6.01
CA SER A 93 -0.09 -0.76 6.11
C SER A 93 -1.56 -0.33 6.12
N VAL A 94 -2.43 -1.31 5.92
CA VAL A 94 -3.87 -1.16 6.11
C VAL A 94 -4.33 -2.16 7.17
N VAL A 95 -5.35 -1.78 7.91
CA VAL A 95 -6.07 -2.62 8.88
C VAL A 95 -7.36 -3.10 8.21
N ASP A 96 -7.80 -4.31 8.57
CA ASP A 96 -8.99 -4.99 8.08
C ASP A 96 -9.09 -5.01 6.54
N PRO A 97 -8.07 -5.54 5.83
CA PRO A 97 -8.11 -5.61 4.38
C PRO A 97 -9.23 -6.57 3.94
N LEU A 98 -10.12 -6.08 3.10
CA LEU A 98 -11.19 -6.84 2.48
C LEU A 98 -10.88 -7.00 0.99
N PHE A 99 -10.88 -8.24 0.51
CA PHE A 99 -10.77 -8.58 -0.90
C PHE A 99 -12.04 -9.32 -1.29
N ALA A 100 -12.68 -8.86 -2.36
CA ALA A 100 -13.83 -9.54 -2.95
C ALA A 100 -13.60 -9.69 -4.44
N SER A 101 -13.77 -10.89 -4.96
CA SER A 101 -13.72 -11.21 -6.37
C SER A 101 -15.04 -11.84 -6.78
N ASP A 102 -15.49 -11.49 -7.97
CA ASP A 102 -16.58 -12.15 -8.68
C ASP A 102 -16.10 -12.42 -10.11
N THR A 103 -16.89 -13.16 -10.88
CA THR A 103 -16.56 -13.66 -12.21
C THR A 103 -16.01 -12.58 -13.13
N GLN A 104 -16.46 -11.33 -13.01
CA GLN A 104 -15.96 -10.21 -13.84
C GLN A 104 -15.68 -8.95 -13.00
N SER A 105 -15.49 -9.07 -11.70
CA SER A 105 -15.18 -7.91 -10.85
C SER A 105 -14.18 -8.22 -9.76
N PHE A 106 -13.47 -7.18 -9.35
CA PHE A 106 -12.55 -7.23 -8.23
C PHE A 106 -12.69 -5.98 -7.38
N ALA A 107 -12.74 -6.16 -6.07
CA ALA A 107 -12.78 -5.09 -5.09
C ALA A 107 -11.77 -5.30 -3.97
N PHE A 108 -11.18 -4.20 -3.55
CA PHE A 108 -10.29 -4.11 -2.39
C PHE A 108 -10.74 -2.94 -1.50
N SER A 109 -10.72 -3.14 -0.19
CA SER A 109 -10.79 -2.04 0.76
C SER A 109 -9.90 -2.25 1.97
N GLY A 110 -9.37 -1.19 2.54
CA GLY A 110 -8.62 -1.24 3.78
C GLY A 110 -8.41 0.15 4.37
N VAL A 111 -8.25 0.24 5.69
CA VAL A 111 -8.05 1.53 6.38
C VAL A 111 -6.58 1.68 6.72
N GLY A 112 -5.92 2.69 6.16
CA GLY A 112 -4.52 3.00 6.47
C GLY A 112 -4.39 4.38 7.12
N THR A 113 -3.30 4.56 7.87
CA THR A 113 -2.96 5.85 8.50
C THR A 113 -1.67 6.39 7.90
N HIS A 114 -1.68 7.66 7.54
CA HIS A 114 -0.50 8.38 7.08
C HIS A 114 -0.50 9.79 7.66
N SER A 115 0.59 10.18 8.32
CA SER A 115 0.72 11.48 9.01
C SER A 115 -0.41 11.75 10.01
N GLY A 116 -0.80 10.73 10.79
CA GLY A 116 -1.89 10.83 11.77
C GLY A 116 -3.32 10.85 11.19
N ILE A 117 -3.47 10.87 9.86
CA ILE A 117 -4.77 10.92 9.19
C ILE A 117 -5.18 9.51 8.74
N LYS A 118 -6.33 9.03 9.21
CA LYS A 118 -6.95 7.79 8.75
C LYS A 118 -7.62 7.99 7.39
N LYS A 119 -7.35 7.10 6.45
CA LYS A 119 -7.95 7.06 5.12
C LYS A 119 -8.41 5.66 4.79
N LYS A 120 -9.60 5.54 4.21
CA LYS A 120 -10.10 4.27 3.67
C LYS A 120 -9.70 4.19 2.21
N TYR A 121 -8.79 3.29 1.89
CA TYR A 121 -8.44 2.97 0.52
C TYR A 121 -9.49 2.02 -0.03
N SER A 122 -10.10 2.37 -1.15
CA SER A 122 -11.11 1.52 -1.79
C SER A 122 -10.92 1.51 -3.30
N LEU A 123 -10.82 0.30 -3.86
CA LEU A 123 -10.70 0.04 -5.28
C LEU A 123 -11.84 -0.91 -5.67
N SER A 124 -12.55 -0.60 -6.74
CA SER A 124 -13.54 -1.47 -7.36
C SER A 124 -13.34 -1.42 -8.86
N LEU A 125 -13.22 -2.60 -9.48
CA LEU A 125 -12.93 -2.77 -10.88
C LEU A 125 -13.98 -3.69 -11.51
N ALA A 126 -14.66 -3.22 -12.55
CA ALA A 126 -15.32 -4.06 -13.53
C ALA A 126 -14.27 -4.51 -14.55
N LEU A 127 -13.95 -5.80 -14.57
CA LEU A 127 -12.85 -6.36 -15.35
C LEU A 127 -13.25 -6.54 -16.82
N PHE A 128 -12.25 -6.53 -17.71
CA PHE A 128 -12.47 -6.66 -19.14
C PHE A 128 -13.13 -7.99 -19.55
N ASP A 129 -12.70 -9.09 -18.93
CA ASP A 129 -13.20 -10.44 -19.20
C ASP A 129 -13.20 -11.26 -17.90
N GLU A 130 -13.73 -12.47 -17.97
CA GLU A 130 -13.97 -13.32 -16.80
C GLU A 130 -12.68 -13.82 -16.14
N ILE A 131 -12.69 -13.84 -14.81
CA ILE A 131 -11.69 -14.45 -13.93
C ILE A 131 -12.28 -15.66 -13.20
N ILE A 132 -11.43 -16.43 -12.54
CA ILE A 132 -11.80 -17.48 -11.61
C ILE A 132 -11.71 -16.88 -10.20
N PRO A 133 -12.83 -16.51 -9.56
CA PRO A 133 -12.82 -15.76 -8.30
C PRO A 133 -12.05 -16.47 -7.18
N GLU A 134 -12.21 -17.79 -7.09
CA GLU A 134 -11.63 -18.66 -6.07
C GLU A 134 -10.10 -18.80 -6.19
N ALA A 135 -9.55 -18.50 -7.36
CA ALA A 135 -8.11 -18.51 -7.62
C ALA A 135 -7.47 -17.13 -7.37
N THR A 136 -8.23 -16.17 -6.83
CA THR A 136 -7.69 -14.86 -6.47
C THR A 136 -6.74 -15.00 -5.28
N ARG A 137 -5.49 -14.57 -5.47
CA ARG A 137 -4.46 -14.58 -4.43
C ARG A 137 -3.92 -13.18 -4.21
N TRP A 138 -3.55 -12.88 -2.97
CA TRP A 138 -3.00 -11.58 -2.61
C TRP A 138 -1.89 -11.71 -1.57
N SER A 139 -0.97 -10.76 -1.57
CA SER A 139 0.12 -10.69 -0.59
C SER A 139 0.62 -9.26 -0.41
N PHE A 140 1.09 -8.94 0.79
CA PHE A 140 1.78 -7.67 1.05
C PHE A 140 3.21 -7.76 0.53
N ALA A 141 3.45 -7.34 -0.70
CA ALA A 141 4.76 -7.48 -1.34
C ALA A 141 5.83 -6.51 -0.77
N SER A 142 5.43 -5.33 -0.30
CA SER A 142 6.31 -4.31 0.29
C SER A 142 5.51 -3.35 1.17
N VAL A 143 6.19 -2.57 2.01
CA VAL A 143 5.54 -1.57 2.86
C VAL A 143 4.73 -0.60 1.98
N GLY A 144 3.45 -0.43 2.33
CA GLY A 144 2.52 0.48 1.66
C GLY A 144 1.91 -0.04 0.36
N LYS A 145 2.04 -1.33 0.06
CA LYS A 145 1.44 -1.95 -1.14
C LYS A 145 0.88 -3.33 -0.87
N VAL A 146 -0.13 -3.72 -1.66
CA VAL A 146 -0.59 -5.11 -1.80
C VAL A 146 -0.53 -5.52 -3.26
N VAL A 147 -0.09 -6.75 -3.50
CA VAL A 147 -0.10 -7.38 -4.81
C VAL A 147 -1.24 -8.37 -4.85
N VAL A 148 -2.03 -8.33 -5.92
CA VAL A 148 -3.14 -9.23 -6.17
C VAL A 148 -2.89 -9.93 -7.50
N THR A 149 -3.13 -11.23 -7.56
CA THR A 149 -3.17 -11.98 -8.81
C THR A 149 -4.55 -12.55 -9.01
N LEU A 150 -5.12 -12.30 -10.18
CA LEU A 150 -6.41 -12.81 -10.64
C LEU A 150 -6.15 -13.81 -11.76
N GLN A 151 -6.64 -15.03 -11.63
CA GLN A 151 -6.55 -16.01 -12.70
C GLN A 151 -7.66 -15.77 -13.72
N LYS A 152 -7.29 -15.66 -15.00
CA LYS A 152 -8.25 -15.52 -16.09
C LYS A 152 -8.97 -16.84 -16.31
N LYS A 153 -10.27 -16.77 -16.59
CA LYS A 153 -11.05 -17.96 -16.95
C LYS A 153 -10.72 -18.46 -18.35
N LYS A 154 -10.44 -17.54 -19.28
CA LYS A 154 -9.99 -17.82 -20.64
C LYS A 154 -8.58 -17.28 -20.84
N MET A 155 -7.72 -18.13 -21.39
CA MET A 155 -6.37 -17.70 -21.78
C MET A 155 -6.46 -16.67 -22.90
N GLY A 156 -5.70 -15.59 -22.78
CA GLY A 156 -5.69 -14.52 -23.76
C GLY A 156 -4.98 -13.27 -23.28
N VAL A 157 -4.81 -12.33 -24.20
CA VAL A 157 -4.23 -11.00 -23.92
C VAL A 157 -5.38 -10.00 -23.90
N TRP A 158 -5.55 -9.31 -22.78
CA TRP A 158 -6.56 -8.28 -22.62
C TRP A 158 -6.04 -6.94 -23.16
N ASP A 159 -6.79 -6.28 -24.04
CA ASP A 159 -6.39 -4.96 -24.55
C ASP A 159 -6.40 -3.87 -23.45
N ARG A 160 -7.19 -4.10 -22.40
CA ARG A 160 -7.37 -3.20 -21.25
C ARG A 160 -7.74 -4.02 -20.00
N LEU A 161 -7.55 -3.42 -18.83
CA LEU A 161 -7.91 -4.07 -17.57
C LEU A 161 -9.43 -4.10 -17.33
N THR A 162 -10.11 -3.01 -17.70
CA THR A 162 -11.51 -2.77 -17.36
C THR A 162 -12.45 -3.00 -18.53
N GLU A 163 -13.69 -3.35 -18.23
CA GLU A 163 -14.75 -3.46 -19.24
C GLU A 163 -14.90 -2.15 -20.03
N ASP A 164 -15.00 -1.04 -19.30
CA ASP A 164 -15.08 0.31 -19.87
C ASP A 164 -13.72 0.75 -20.46
N LYS A 165 -13.79 1.51 -21.55
CA LYS A 165 -12.66 2.21 -22.18
C LYS A 165 -12.31 3.52 -21.46
N ALA A 166 -13.15 3.98 -20.53
CA ALA A 166 -12.88 5.16 -19.73
C ALA A 166 -11.53 5.04 -19.00
N LYS A 167 -10.73 6.10 -19.11
CA LYS A 167 -9.40 6.14 -18.49
C LYS A 167 -9.53 6.33 -16.98
N ILE A 168 -9.05 5.37 -16.21
CA ILE A 168 -8.89 5.50 -14.76
C ILE A 168 -7.61 6.29 -14.46
N SER A 169 -7.74 7.48 -13.85
CA SER A 169 -6.61 8.40 -13.66
C SER A 169 -5.53 7.89 -12.70
N ASN A 170 -5.91 7.03 -11.75
CA ASN A 170 -5.04 6.42 -10.75
C ASN A 170 -4.49 5.03 -11.16
N MET A 171 -4.73 4.61 -12.42
CA MET A 171 -4.23 3.36 -13.00
C MET A 171 -2.97 3.61 -13.84
N ASN A 172 -1.93 2.79 -13.65
CA ASN A 172 -0.70 2.81 -14.45
C ASN A 172 -0.32 1.40 -14.93
N VAL A 173 0.62 1.32 -15.88
CA VAL A 173 1.21 0.04 -16.29
C VAL A 173 2.29 -0.37 -15.28
N TRP A 174 2.29 -1.64 -14.87
CA TRP A 174 3.36 -2.22 -14.06
C TRP A 174 4.47 -2.74 -14.96
N TRP A 175 5.44 -1.89 -15.29
CA TRP A 175 6.50 -2.20 -16.24
C TRP A 175 7.37 -3.39 -15.81
N ASP A 176 7.81 -3.44 -14.56
CA ASP A 176 8.65 -4.54 -14.06
C ASP A 176 7.96 -5.92 -14.22
N MET A 177 6.67 -5.99 -13.87
CA MET A 177 5.90 -7.23 -14.04
C MET A 177 5.65 -7.54 -15.52
N LYS A 178 5.38 -6.52 -16.34
CA LYS A 178 5.20 -6.67 -17.79
C LYS A 178 6.47 -7.23 -18.45
N GLU A 179 7.64 -6.73 -18.07
CA GLU A 179 8.93 -7.24 -18.55
C GLU A 179 9.13 -8.70 -18.12
N LYS A 180 8.82 -9.03 -16.86
CA LYS A 180 8.92 -10.39 -16.32
C LYS A 180 8.08 -11.42 -17.09
N VAL A 181 6.87 -11.05 -17.51
CA VAL A 181 5.93 -11.93 -18.23
C VAL A 181 5.96 -11.75 -19.76
N GLN A 182 6.85 -10.90 -20.28
CA GLN A 182 6.92 -10.61 -21.71
C GLN A 182 7.19 -11.87 -22.54
N ARG A 183 8.07 -12.74 -22.05
CA ARG A 183 8.36 -14.03 -22.70
C ARG A 183 7.11 -14.91 -22.84
N ASP A 184 6.29 -14.98 -21.79
CA ASP A 184 5.06 -15.77 -21.79
C ASP A 184 4.05 -15.24 -22.80
N LEU A 185 3.97 -13.90 -22.93
CA LEU A 185 3.12 -13.25 -23.94
C LEU A 185 3.61 -13.51 -25.36
N ASP A 186 4.91 -13.41 -25.60
CA ASP A 186 5.52 -13.66 -26.91
C ASP A 186 5.35 -15.12 -27.34
N ASP A 187 5.55 -16.08 -26.42
CA ASP A 187 5.34 -17.50 -26.67
C ASP A 187 3.86 -17.80 -26.98
N PHE A 188 2.93 -17.10 -26.32
CA PHE A 188 1.48 -17.24 -26.57
C PHE A 188 1.09 -16.73 -27.95
N GLN A 189 1.61 -15.57 -28.35
CA GLN A 189 1.36 -15.01 -29.69
C GLN A 189 1.93 -15.90 -30.80
N ARG A 190 3.04 -16.60 -30.55
CA ARG A 190 3.65 -17.54 -31.50
C ARG A 190 2.97 -18.92 -31.52
N GLY A 191 1.99 -19.17 -30.66
CA GLY A 191 1.33 -20.48 -30.53
C GLY A 191 2.19 -21.54 -29.83
N ASN A 192 3.32 -21.15 -29.24
CA ASN A 192 4.28 -22.04 -28.57
C ASN A 192 4.09 -22.08 -27.04
N TYR A 193 3.10 -21.36 -26.52
CA TYR A 193 2.80 -21.33 -25.10
C TYR A 193 2.26 -22.68 -24.64
N THR A 194 3.16 -23.48 -24.10
CA THR A 194 2.79 -24.61 -23.26
C THR A 194 2.51 -24.05 -21.87
N SER A 195 1.32 -24.34 -21.35
CA SER A 195 0.96 -24.04 -19.97
C SER A 195 1.84 -24.85 -18.99
N ARG A 196 3.14 -24.53 -18.92
CA ARG A 196 4.08 -25.13 -17.97
C ARG A 196 3.69 -24.81 -16.52
N TYR A 197 2.87 -23.76 -16.32
CA TYR A 197 2.40 -23.31 -15.03
C TYR A 197 1.25 -24.13 -14.43
N LEU A 198 0.51 -24.93 -15.21
CA LEU A 198 -0.47 -25.88 -14.61
C LEU A 198 0.21 -27.09 -13.94
N ALA A 199 1.48 -27.38 -14.27
CA ALA A 199 2.22 -28.52 -13.73
C ALA A 199 3.01 -28.20 -12.44
N THR A 200 3.36 -26.93 -12.20
CA THR A 200 4.27 -26.55 -11.09
C THR A 200 3.54 -26.19 -9.79
N GLU A 201 2.26 -25.83 -9.82
CA GLU A 201 1.50 -25.52 -8.60
C GLU A 201 1.10 -26.75 -7.77
N GLY A 202 1.09 -27.96 -8.35
CA GLY A 202 0.79 -29.18 -7.59
C GLY A 202 1.79 -29.45 -6.46
N SER A 203 3.05 -29.02 -6.62
CA SER A 203 4.12 -29.27 -5.65
C SER A 203 4.26 -28.17 -4.60
N ASN A 204 3.74 -26.96 -4.84
CA ASN A 204 3.88 -25.83 -3.92
C ASN A 204 2.64 -25.60 -3.03
N ARG A 205 1.53 -26.29 -3.31
CA ARG A 205 0.32 -26.31 -2.46
C ARG A 205 0.54 -27.02 -1.12
N GLN A 206 1.53 -27.93 -1.02
CA GLN A 206 1.88 -28.58 0.25
C GLN A 206 2.69 -27.65 1.18
N ALA A 207 3.63 -26.87 0.64
CA ALA A 207 4.45 -25.98 1.45
C ALA A 207 3.69 -24.77 2.05
N ALA A 208 2.72 -24.18 1.33
CA ALA A 208 1.95 -23.05 1.85
C ALA A 208 0.85 -23.44 2.85
N GLY A 209 0.44 -24.72 2.87
CA GLY A 209 -0.49 -25.27 3.85
C GLY A 209 0.16 -25.59 5.20
N GLU A 210 1.46 -25.92 5.20
CA GLU A 210 2.20 -26.27 6.42
C GLU A 210 2.58 -25.04 7.26
N VAL A 211 2.91 -23.89 6.64
CA VAL A 211 3.24 -22.66 7.39
C VAL A 211 2.05 -22.15 8.21
N ASN A 212 0.82 -22.34 7.73
CA ASN A 212 -0.39 -21.97 8.48
C ASN A 212 -0.74 -22.95 9.62
N ALA A 213 -0.20 -24.18 9.61
CA ALA A 213 -0.48 -25.18 10.65
C ALA A 213 0.53 -25.14 11.81
N GLU A 214 1.78 -24.75 11.55
CA GLU A 214 2.79 -24.57 12.60
C GLU A 214 2.53 -23.29 13.43
N ASP A 215 2.18 -22.16 12.79
CA ASP A 215 1.81 -20.92 13.49
C ASP A 215 0.51 -21.03 14.31
N ALA A 216 -0.37 -21.99 13.96
CA ALA A 216 -1.58 -22.27 14.71
C ALA A 216 -1.33 -23.18 15.94
N LYS A 217 -0.32 -24.05 15.88
CA LYS A 217 0.08 -24.91 17.00
C LYS A 217 0.84 -24.14 18.09
N GLU A 218 1.72 -23.21 17.71
CA GLU A 218 2.45 -22.38 18.68
C GLU A 218 1.52 -21.45 19.49
N LYS A 219 0.41 -20.99 18.91
CA LYS A 219 -0.59 -20.20 19.65
C LYS A 219 -1.54 -21.03 20.52
N SER A 220 -1.70 -22.33 20.27
CA SER A 220 -2.52 -23.19 21.14
C SER A 220 -1.76 -23.72 22.35
N ASP A 221 -0.44 -23.92 22.25
CA ASP A 221 0.37 -24.43 23.37
C ASP A 221 0.77 -23.33 24.38
N SER A 222 0.80 -22.05 23.98
CA SER A 222 1.17 -20.95 24.90
C SER A 222 0.03 -20.47 25.82
N THR A 223 -1.15 -21.11 25.78
CA THR A 223 -2.32 -20.67 26.57
C THR A 223 -2.66 -21.62 27.73
N HIS A 224 -1.79 -22.58 28.06
CA HIS A 224 -2.05 -23.56 29.11
C HIS A 224 -1.05 -23.60 30.29
N GLU A 225 -0.14 -22.62 30.38
CA GLU A 225 0.72 -22.40 31.56
C GLU A 225 0.58 -20.98 32.09
N GLU A 226 -0.58 -20.62 32.63
CA GLU A 226 -0.71 -19.60 33.67
C GLU A 226 -2.10 -19.70 34.33
N LEU A 227 -2.24 -20.67 35.24
CA LEU A 227 -3.22 -20.70 36.34
C LEU A 227 -2.57 -21.36 37.56
#